data_AF-A0A401YAK7-F1
#
_entry.id   AF-A0A401YAK7-F1
#
_cell.length_a   1.000
_cell.length_b   1.000
_cell.length_c   1.000
_cell.angle_alpha   90.00
_cell.angle_beta   90.00
_cell.angle_gamma   90.00
#
_symmetry.space_group_name_H-M   'P 1'
#
loop_
_entity.id
_entity.type
_entity.pdbx_description
1 polymer ?
#
loop_
_entity_poly.entity_id
_entity_poly.type
_entity_poly.pdbx_seq_one_letter_code
_entity_poly.pdbx_strand_id
1 'polypeptide(L)'
;MFGVGLPEMMVIAFVAVLVFGPDKLPDLARQAGQMIRKAKEFANSARDELRTELGPEYADLELRDLDPRTIVRKHIVEAMEEADRDARSSRRPGQRPLDEGETPPYDADAT
;
A
#
# COMPACT_ATOMS: atom_id res chain seq x y z
N MET A 1 29.01 9.95 -5.37
CA MET A 1 29.73 9.29 -6.49
C MET A 1 28.69 8.98 -7.56
N PHE A 2 28.93 9.43 -8.80
CA PHE A 2 27.98 9.56 -9.93
C PHE A 2 26.78 10.51 -9.69
N GLY A 3 27.06 11.81 -9.83
CA GLY A 3 26.01 12.80 -10.08
C GLY A 3 25.72 12.83 -11.57
N VAL A 4 24.66 12.14 -12.01
CA VAL A 4 24.19 12.27 -13.39
C VAL A 4 23.32 13.51 -13.45
N GLY A 5 23.90 14.61 -13.94
CA GLY A 5 23.19 15.85 -14.20
C GLY A 5 22.54 15.84 -15.58
N LEU A 6 21.85 16.95 -15.86
CA LEU A 6 21.29 17.25 -17.18
C LEU A 6 22.34 17.21 -18.31
N PRO A 7 23.57 17.74 -18.13
CA PRO A 7 24.62 17.67 -19.15
C PRO A 7 25.05 16.24 -19.47
N GLU A 8 25.24 15.40 -18.45
CA GLU A 8 25.65 14.00 -18.62
C GLU A 8 24.56 13.19 -19.34
N MET A 9 23.28 13.44 -19.04
CA MET A 9 22.16 12.85 -19.76
C MET A 9 22.13 13.24 -21.24
N MET A 10 22.47 14.48 -21.60
CA MET A 10 22.58 14.89 -23.00
C MET A 10 23.69 14.14 -23.73
N VAL A 11 24.85 13.94 -23.10
CA VAL A 11 25.96 13.19 -23.72
C VAL A 11 25.55 11.74 -23.97
N ILE A 12 24.89 11.10 -23.01
CA ILE A 12 24.37 9.73 -23.15
C ILE A 12 23.34 9.66 -24.29
N ALA A 13 22.40 10.61 -24.34
CA ALA A 13 21.40 10.67 -25.41
C ALA A 13 22.05 10.86 -26.79
N PHE A 14 23.06 11.73 -26.89
CA PHE A 14 23.79 11.95 -28.13
C PHE A 14 24.53 10.69 -28.60
N VAL A 15 25.21 9.98 -27.69
CA VAL A 15 25.88 8.71 -28.02
C VAL A 15 24.84 7.66 -28.44
N ALA A 16 23.70 7.56 -27.76
CA ALA A 16 22.63 6.66 -28.15
C ALA A 16 22.09 6.97 -29.57
N VAL A 17 21.91 8.25 -29.90
CA VAL A 17 21.52 8.68 -31.25
C VAL A 17 22.56 8.28 -32.29
N LEU A 18 23.86 8.40 -32.00
CA LEU A 18 24.91 7.99 -32.94
C LEU A 18 24.95 6.48 -33.16
N VAL A 19 24.76 5.68 -32.10
CA VAL A 19 24.82 4.21 -32.18
C VAL A 19 23.60 3.64 -32.90
N PHE A 20 22.40 4.11 -32.55
CA PHE A 20 21.14 3.57 -33.09
C PHE A 20 20.62 4.33 -34.31
N GLY A 21 21.01 5.59 -34.47
CA GLY A 21 20.53 6.51 -35.49
C GLY A 21 19.33 7.35 -34.99
N PRO A 22 19.26 8.65 -35.35
CA PRO A 22 18.16 9.54 -34.95
C PRO A 22 16.80 9.10 -35.50
N ASP A 23 16.79 8.43 -36.66
CA ASP A 23 15.55 7.98 -37.30
C ASP A 23 14.99 6.71 -36.64
N LYS A 24 15.84 5.87 -36.02
CA LYS A 24 15.40 4.60 -35.41
C LYS A 24 14.91 4.75 -33.97
N LEU A 25 15.46 5.71 -33.22
CA LEU A 25 15.02 5.99 -31.86
C LEU A 25 13.50 6.27 -31.71
N PRO A 26 12.86 7.12 -32.53
CA PRO A 26 11.42 7.37 -32.42
C PRO A 26 10.61 6.11 -32.75
N ASP A 27 11.05 5.29 -33.70
CA ASP A 27 10.39 4.03 -34.03
C ASP A 27 10.46 3.03 -32.86
N LEU A 28 11.63 2.90 -32.22
CA LEU A 28 11.82 2.05 -31.05
C LEU A 28 10.98 2.53 -29.86
N ALA A 29 10.95 3.85 -29.61
CA ALA A 29 10.14 4.43 -28.54
C ALA A 29 8.64 4.19 -28.78
N ARG A 30 8.17 4.32 -30.03
CA ARG A 30 6.78 4.02 -30.42
C ARG A 30 6.45 2.54 -30.19
N GLN A 31 7.32 1.63 -30.60
CA GLN A 31 7.13 0.20 -30.40
C GLN A 31 7.08 -0.17 -28.91
N ALA A 32 8.04 0.33 -28.11
CA ALA A 32 8.05 0.13 -26.67
C ALA A 32 6.78 0.69 -26.01
N GLY A 33 6.33 1.89 -26.39
CA GLY A 33 5.10 2.48 -25.90
C GLY A 33 3.85 1.65 -26.25
N GLN A 34 3.79 1.10 -27.47
CA GLN A 34 2.72 0.20 -27.87
C GLN A 34 2.73 -1.11 -27.08
N MET A 35 3.91 -1.69 -26.82
CA MET A 35 4.04 -2.89 -25.99
C MET A 35 3.58 -2.64 -24.56
N ILE A 36 3.98 -1.51 -23.95
CA ILE A 36 3.54 -1.12 -22.60
C ILE A 36 2.02 -0.95 -22.57
N ARG A 37 1.42 -0.30 -23.58
CA ARG A 37 -0.03 -0.13 -23.67
C ARG A 37 -0.75 -1.48 -23.74
N LYS A 38 -0.28 -2.41 -24.58
CA LYS A 38 -0.84 -3.76 -24.69
C LYS A 38 -0.69 -4.55 -23.40
N ALA A 39 0.46 -4.45 -22.74
CA ALA A 39 0.69 -5.11 -21.45
C ALA A 39 -0.26 -4.57 -20.37
N LYS A 40 -0.50 -3.25 -20.33
CA LYS A 40 -1.46 -2.63 -19.42
C LYS A 40 -2.89 -3.09 -19.70
N GLU A 41 -3.28 -3.15 -20.97
CA GLU A 41 -4.59 -3.62 -21.39
C GLU A 41 -4.81 -5.08 -20.98
N PHE A 42 -3.84 -5.96 -21.26
CA PHE A 42 -3.89 -7.36 -20.83
C PHE A 42 -3.98 -7.52 -19.31
N ALA A 43 -3.18 -6.76 -18.56
CA ALA A 43 -3.21 -6.77 -17.09
C ALA A 43 -4.58 -6.32 -16.55
N ASN A 44 -5.21 -5.33 -17.17
CA ASN A 44 -6.54 -4.88 -16.79
C ASN A 44 -7.61 -5.93 -17.13
N SER A 45 -7.58 -6.52 -18.32
CA SER A 45 -8.52 -7.58 -18.71
C SER A 45 -8.43 -8.80 -17.80
N ALA A 46 -7.21 -9.23 -17.45
CA ALA A 46 -7.02 -10.33 -16.51
C ALA A 46 -7.58 -10.00 -15.11
N ARG A 47 -7.45 -8.74 -14.65
CA ARG A 47 -8.09 -8.30 -13.38
C ARG A 47 -9.61 -8.32 -13.47
N ASP A 48 -10.18 -7.87 -14.60
CA ASP A 48 -11.62 -7.84 -14.81
C ASP A 48 -12.21 -9.27 -14.87
N GLU A 49 -11.50 -10.22 -15.46
CA GLU A 49 -11.86 -11.64 -15.50
C GLU A 49 -11.82 -12.27 -14.10
N LEU A 50 -10.73 -12.06 -13.35
CA LEU A 50 -10.61 -12.52 -11.96
C LEU A 50 -11.70 -11.93 -11.05
N ARG A 51 -12.04 -10.64 -11.24
CA ARG A 51 -13.15 -9.97 -10.53
C ARG A 51 -14.50 -10.60 -10.82
N THR A 52 -14.70 -11.04 -12.06
CA THR A 52 -15.95 -11.65 -12.51
C THR A 52 -16.12 -13.06 -11.97
N GLU A 53 -15.03 -13.84 -11.92
CA GLU A 53 -15.06 -15.25 -11.50
C GLU A 53 -14.98 -15.46 -9.99
N LEU A 54 -14.14 -14.69 -9.29
CA LEU A 54 -13.88 -14.86 -7.85
C LEU A 54 -14.69 -13.89 -6.98
N GLY A 55 -15.40 -12.95 -7.61
CA GLY A 55 -16.15 -11.90 -6.93
C GLY A 55 -15.29 -10.69 -6.52
N PRO A 56 -15.93 -9.58 -6.14
CA PRO A 56 -15.26 -8.30 -5.90
C PRO A 56 -14.27 -8.31 -4.73
N GLU A 57 -14.35 -9.30 -3.82
CA GLU A 57 -13.43 -9.43 -2.68
C GLU A 57 -11.98 -9.77 -3.06
N TYR A 58 -11.77 -10.45 -4.20
CA TYR A 58 -10.43 -10.89 -4.63
C TYR A 58 -9.86 -10.05 -5.79
N ALA A 59 -10.67 -9.13 -6.32
CA ALA A 59 -10.29 -8.22 -7.42
C ALA A 59 -9.31 -7.13 -6.98
N ASP A 60 -9.38 -6.75 -5.70
CA ASP A 60 -8.55 -5.73 -5.05
C ASP A 60 -7.33 -6.33 -4.35
N LEU A 61 -6.91 -7.56 -4.69
CA LEU A 61 -5.53 -8.00 -4.43
C LEU A 61 -4.59 -7.19 -5.33
N GLU A 62 -4.46 -5.92 -4.98
CA GLU A 62 -3.65 -4.95 -5.67
C GLU A 62 -2.19 -5.39 -5.55
N LEU A 63 -1.48 -5.47 -6.67
CA LEU A 63 -0.02 -5.65 -6.67
C LEU A 63 0.74 -4.52 -5.92
N ARG A 64 0.05 -3.52 -5.33
CA ARG A 64 0.59 -2.53 -4.37
C ARG A 64 0.65 -3.05 -2.93
N ASP A 65 -0.14 -4.08 -2.62
CA ASP A 65 -0.09 -4.84 -1.36
C ASP A 65 0.96 -5.96 -1.38
N LEU A 66 1.72 -6.09 -2.49
CA LEU A 66 2.99 -6.82 -2.49
C LEU A 66 4.16 -5.99 -1.94
N ASP A 67 3.91 -4.83 -1.33
CA ASP A 67 4.86 -4.24 -0.40
C ASP A 67 4.58 -4.82 1.00
N PRO A 68 5.45 -5.69 1.54
CA PRO A 68 5.21 -6.38 2.81
C PRO A 68 4.95 -5.41 3.96
N ARG A 69 5.39 -4.15 3.85
CA ARG A 69 5.17 -3.12 4.87
C ARG A 69 3.73 -2.65 4.95
N THR A 70 3.00 -2.59 3.85
CA THR A 70 1.62 -2.09 3.82
C THR A 70 0.66 -3.13 4.42
N ILE A 71 0.83 -4.41 4.07
CA ILE A 71 0.08 -5.54 4.63
C ILE A 71 0.30 -5.65 6.15
N VAL A 72 1.56 -5.65 6.59
CA VAL A 72 1.89 -5.73 8.02
C VAL A 72 1.31 -4.53 8.78
N ARG A 73 1.38 -3.32 8.21
CA ARG A 73 0.79 -2.13 8.82
C ARG A 73 -0.72 -2.26 8.97
N LYS A 74 -1.43 -2.74 7.95
CA LYS A 74 -2.88 -2.95 7.99
C LYS A 74 -3.27 -3.94 9.09
N HIS A 75 -2.60 -5.10 9.16
CA HIS A 75 -2.84 -6.10 10.20
C HIS A 75 -2.50 -5.63 11.62
N ILE A 76 -1.43 -4.85 11.80
CA ILE A 76 -1.08 -4.29 13.11
C ILE A 76 -2.13 -3.28 13.57
N VAL A 77 -2.56 -2.36 12.68
CA VAL A 77 -3.58 -1.37 13.00
C VAL A 77 -4.91 -2.03 13.36
N GLU A 78 -5.34 -3.02 12.58
CA GLU A 78 -6.56 -3.78 12.85
C GLU A 78 -6.51 -4.53 14.19
N ALA A 79 -5.39 -5.19 14.50
CA ALA A 79 -5.18 -5.86 15.78
C ALA A 79 -5.16 -4.88 16.96
N MET A 80 -4.62 -3.67 16.79
CA MET A 80 -4.66 -2.62 17.80
C MET A 80 -6.07 -2.10 18.02
N GLU A 81 -6.86 -1.90 16.96
CA GLU A 81 -8.25 -1.45 17.05
C GLU A 81 -9.16 -2.51 17.67
N GLU A 82 -8.90 -3.80 17.42
CA GLU A 82 -9.60 -4.92 18.05
C GLU A 82 -9.24 -5.01 19.54
N ALA A 83 -7.95 -4.91 19.90
CA ALA A 83 -7.51 -4.85 21.29
C ALA A 83 -8.08 -3.64 22.04
N ASP A 84 -8.18 -2.47 21.40
CA ASP A 84 -8.81 -1.28 21.98
C ASP A 84 -10.32 -1.45 22.15
N ARG A 85 -11.00 -2.12 21.22
CA ARG A 85 -12.43 -2.46 21.34
C ARG A 85 -12.65 -3.45 22.48
N ASP A 86 -11.81 -4.46 22.62
CA ASP A 86 -11.87 -5.43 23.71
C ASP A 86 -11.54 -4.78 25.06
N ALA A 87 -10.59 -3.85 25.09
CA ALA A 87 -10.27 -3.06 26.29
C ALA A 87 -11.43 -2.11 26.69
N ARG A 88 -12.21 -1.63 25.72
CA ARG A 88 -13.40 -0.79 25.95
C ARG A 88 -14.62 -1.62 26.34
N SER A 89 -14.81 -2.80 25.76
CA SER A 89 -15.93 -3.70 26.07
C SER A 89 -15.74 -4.40 27.42
N SER A 90 -14.50 -4.69 27.82
CA SER A 90 -14.16 -5.21 29.15
C SER A 90 -14.18 -4.13 30.25
N ARG A 91 -14.26 -2.84 29.88
CA ARG A 91 -14.42 -1.74 30.82
C ARG A 91 -15.85 -1.70 31.34
N ARG A 92 -16.11 -2.45 32.41
CA ARG A 92 -17.34 -2.34 33.21
C ARG A 92 -17.56 -0.85 33.58
N PRO A 93 -18.75 -0.26 33.33
CA PRO A 93 -19.08 1.06 33.83
C PRO A 93 -18.96 1.04 35.36
N GLY A 94 -17.97 1.74 35.90
CA GLY A 94 -17.70 1.79 37.35
C GLY A 94 -16.26 1.46 37.79
N GLN A 95 -15.40 0.94 36.90
CA GLN A 95 -13.98 0.71 37.22
C GLN A 95 -13.08 1.77 36.57
N ARG A 96 -13.39 3.05 36.83
CA ARG A 96 -12.39 4.10 36.61
C ARG A 96 -11.31 3.91 37.70
N PRO A 97 -10.00 3.96 37.37
CA PRO A 97 -8.96 4.06 38.38
C PRO A 97 -9.28 5.23 39.31
N LEU A 98 -9.33 4.99 40.61
CA LEU A 98 -9.61 6.04 41.61
C LEU A 98 -8.54 7.11 41.49
N ASP A 99 -8.96 8.37 41.42
CA ASP A 99 -8.02 9.49 41.39
C ASP A 99 -7.36 9.63 42.79
N GLU A 100 -6.16 10.20 42.85
CA GLU A 100 -5.35 10.23 44.08
C GLU A 100 -6.09 11.00 45.20
N GLY A 101 -6.54 10.27 46.23
CA GLY A 101 -7.34 10.81 47.35
C GLY A 101 -8.82 10.43 47.34
N GLU A 102 -9.31 9.71 46.33
CA GLU A 102 -10.68 9.21 46.29
C GLU A 102 -10.83 7.92 47.12
N THR A 103 -11.72 7.93 48.12
CA THR A 103 -12.00 6.75 48.93
C THR A 103 -13.00 5.84 48.23
N PRO A 104 -12.76 4.52 48.16
CA PRO A 104 -13.68 3.59 47.52
C PRO A 104 -15.06 3.63 48.21
N PRO A 105 -16.16 3.43 47.45
CA PRO A 105 -17.50 3.42 48.02
C PRO A 105 -17.65 2.33 49.08
N TYR A 106 -18.28 2.68 50.19
CA TYR A 106 -18.48 1.77 51.32
C TYR A 106 -19.55 0.72 50.95
N ASP A 107 -19.20 -0.56 51.06
CA ASP A 107 -20.09 -1.68 50.79
C ASP A 107 -20.84 -2.07 52.08
N ALA A 108 -22.14 -1.83 52.11
CA ALA A 108 -23.00 -2.11 53.26
C ALA A 108 -23.45 -3.59 53.33
N ASP A 109 -23.19 -4.38 52.28
CA ASP A 109 -23.61 -5.78 52.18
C ASP A 109 -22.52 -6.76 52.63
N ALA A 110 -21.34 -6.26 53.03
CA ALA A 110 -20.29 -7.07 53.64
C ALA A 110 -20.55 -7.26 55.15
N THR A 111 -21.14 -8.39 55.55
CA THR A 111 -21.27 -8.84 56.95
C THR A 111 -20.78 -10.28 57.09
#